data_AF-A0A9E7L0M2-F1
#
_entry.id   AF-A0A9E7L0M2-F1
#
_cell.length_a   1.000
_cell.length_b   1.000
_cell.length_c   1.000
_cell.angle_alpha   90.00
_cell.angle_beta   90.00
_cell.angle_gamma   90.00
#
_symmetry.space_group_name_H-M   'P 1'
#
loop_
_entity.id
_entity.type
_entity.pdbx_description
1 polymer ?
#
loop_
_entity_poly.entity_id
_entity_poly.type
_entity_poly.pdbx_seq_one_letter_code
_entity_poly.pdbx_strand_id
1 'polypeptide(L)'
;MADLLARSGKLEEAEVFIEAMPVQPDISIWGALLSACRIFDETLIAERVCERIMAFDTENTGCHVLASNLYAAIGKWDMVGKIRKSIEAKKLKKDPGFSWIEVKNKVYVFGTGEQLVEQSEEVYKFLEVLTGLMAKEGYVPDRKFVLQDVEEDDKKHMLFTHSERLAIAFGLLNTKPGTPLLIMKNLRACGDCHTAIKYISKIVAREILIRDSNRFHLFKDGFCSCGDFW
;
A
#
# COMPACT_ATOMS: atom_id res chain seq x y z
N MET A 1 21.75 4.99 6.97
CA MET A 1 22.51 5.29 5.74
C MET A 1 21.92 4.55 4.54
N ALA A 2 21.82 3.21 4.57
CA ALA A 2 21.15 2.43 3.51
C ALA A 2 19.76 2.97 3.11
N ASP A 3 18.85 3.19 4.06
CA ASP A 3 17.50 3.74 3.80
C ASP A 3 17.54 5.15 3.17
N LEU A 4 18.52 5.99 3.53
CA LEU A 4 18.68 7.33 2.94
C LEU A 4 19.14 7.25 1.49
N LEU A 5 20.12 6.40 1.20
CA LEU A 5 20.61 6.16 -0.17
C LEU A 5 19.49 5.60 -1.04
N ALA A 6 18.78 4.57 -0.53
CA ALA A 6 17.66 3.95 -1.21
C ALA A 6 16.55 4.96 -1.56
N ARG A 7 16.15 5.81 -0.60
CA ARG A 7 15.15 6.87 -0.83
C ARG A 7 15.63 7.99 -1.74
N SER A 8 16.94 8.17 -1.88
CA SER A 8 17.51 9.15 -2.81
C SER A 8 17.67 8.61 -4.23
N GLY A 9 17.16 7.41 -4.52
CA GLY A 9 17.31 6.75 -5.82
C GLY A 9 18.71 6.17 -6.07
N LYS A 10 19.61 6.25 -5.08
CA LYS A 10 20.98 5.73 -5.15
C LYS A 10 20.98 4.25 -4.78
N LEU A 11 20.26 3.44 -5.54
CA LEU A 11 19.96 2.05 -5.18
C LEU A 11 21.20 1.16 -5.21
N GLU A 12 22.09 1.34 -6.19
CA GLU A 12 23.36 0.61 -6.26
C GLU A 12 24.27 0.97 -5.08
N GLU A 13 24.40 2.26 -4.74
CA GLU A 13 25.15 2.70 -3.57
C GLU A 13 24.56 2.12 -2.28
N ALA A 14 23.23 2.03 -2.20
CA ALA A 14 22.55 1.42 -1.08
C ALA A 14 22.85 -0.08 -0.97
N GLU A 15 22.80 -0.83 -2.08
CA GLU A 15 23.15 -2.26 -2.12
C GLU A 15 24.59 -2.49 -1.69
N VAL A 16 25.55 -1.77 -2.29
CA VAL A 16 26.97 -1.84 -1.94
C VAL A 16 27.19 -1.50 -0.46
N PHE A 17 26.51 -0.47 0.06
CA PHE A 17 26.61 -0.12 1.47
C PHE A 17 26.11 -1.25 2.38
N ILE A 18 25.00 -1.89 2.03
CA ILE A 18 24.41 -2.98 2.80
C ILE A 18 25.37 -4.19 2.81
N GLU A 19 25.93 -4.54 1.65
CA GLU A 19 26.88 -5.66 1.53
C GLU A 19 28.20 -5.41 2.27
N ALA A 20 28.62 -4.15 2.37
CA ALA A 20 29.83 -3.75 3.08
C ALA A 20 29.64 -3.60 4.60
N MET A 21 28.46 -3.87 5.15
CA MET A 21 28.23 -3.74 6.59
C MET A 21 29.11 -4.72 7.37
N PRO A 22 29.76 -4.28 8.47
CA PRO A 22 30.62 -5.14 9.29
C PRO A 22 29.82 -6.17 10.10
N VAL A 23 28.50 -6.08 10.07
CA VAL A 23 27.56 -6.98 10.73
C VAL A 23 26.56 -7.48 9.68
N GLN A 24 26.03 -8.68 9.90
CA GLN A 24 25.02 -9.23 9.01
C GLN A 24 23.82 -8.27 8.93
N PRO A 25 23.45 -7.78 7.72
CA PRO A 25 22.32 -6.89 7.59
C PRO A 25 21.03 -7.60 7.99
N ASP A 26 20.18 -6.91 8.75
CA ASP A 26 18.87 -7.42 9.06
C ASP A 26 17.97 -7.47 7.81
N ILE A 27 16.90 -8.25 7.88
CA ILE A 27 15.95 -8.38 6.79
C ILE A 27 15.18 -7.08 6.50
N SER A 28 15.03 -6.20 7.50
CA SER A 28 14.37 -4.91 7.32
C SER A 28 15.17 -3.94 6.45
N ILE A 29 16.51 -3.99 6.50
CA ILE A 29 17.41 -3.19 5.66
C ILE A 29 17.26 -3.62 4.19
N TRP A 30 17.25 -4.92 3.92
CA TRP A 30 16.95 -5.45 2.57
C TRP A 30 15.53 -5.10 2.13
N GLY A 31 14.55 -5.19 3.03
CA GLY A 31 13.17 -4.79 2.77
C GLY A 31 13.01 -3.30 2.43
N ALA A 32 13.84 -2.43 3.02
CA ALA A 32 13.88 -1.00 2.71
C ALA A 32 14.43 -0.75 1.30
N LEU A 33 15.52 -1.43 0.92
CA LEU A 33 16.07 -1.36 -0.44
C LEU A 33 15.04 -1.90 -1.46
N LEU A 34 14.45 -3.08 -1.21
CA LEU A 34 13.42 -3.66 -2.06
C LEU A 34 12.23 -2.71 -2.28
N SER A 35 11.81 -2.04 -1.21
CA SER A 35 10.74 -1.04 -1.26
C SER A 35 11.09 0.16 -2.15
N ALA A 36 12.34 0.60 -2.12
CA ALA A 36 12.82 1.69 -2.97
C ALA A 36 12.94 1.23 -4.43
N CYS A 37 13.44 0.03 -4.70
CA CYS A 37 13.49 -0.52 -6.05
C CYS A 37 12.11 -0.51 -6.71
N ARG A 38 11.03 -0.80 -5.96
CA ARG A 38 9.65 -0.70 -6.46
C ARG A 38 9.25 0.73 -6.81
N ILE A 39 9.68 1.74 -6.05
CA ILE A 39 9.35 3.16 -6.29
C ILE A 39 10.08 3.66 -7.55
N PHE A 40 11.33 3.25 -7.74
CA PHE A 40 12.16 3.66 -8.87
C PHE A 40 12.08 2.71 -10.08
N ASP A 41 11.21 1.69 -10.04
CA ASP A 41 11.03 0.67 -11.09
C ASP A 41 12.32 -0.12 -11.45
N GLU A 42 13.22 -0.28 -10.47
CA GLU A 42 14.54 -0.91 -10.64
C GLU A 42 14.51 -2.43 -10.39
N THR A 43 14.06 -3.15 -11.41
CA THR A 43 13.78 -4.59 -11.35
C THR A 43 15.02 -5.47 -11.13
N LEU A 44 16.18 -5.09 -11.67
CA LEU A 44 17.42 -5.89 -11.56
C LEU A 44 17.97 -5.94 -10.13
N ILE A 45 18.01 -4.79 -9.45
CA ILE A 45 18.42 -4.72 -8.04
C ILE A 45 17.36 -5.42 -7.19
N ALA A 46 16.07 -5.18 -7.47
CA ALA A 46 14.98 -5.79 -6.74
C ALA A 46 15.03 -7.32 -6.75
N GLU A 47 15.38 -7.94 -7.89
CA GLU A 47 15.54 -9.39 -7.99
C GLU A 47 16.66 -9.92 -7.09
N ARG A 48 17.85 -9.30 -7.13
CA ARG A 48 18.97 -9.69 -6.23
C ARG A 48 18.57 -9.58 -4.77
N VAL A 49 17.91 -8.48 -4.40
CA VAL A 49 17.43 -8.26 -3.03
C VAL A 49 16.38 -9.31 -2.63
N CYS A 50 15.48 -9.70 -3.53
CA CYS A 50 14.54 -10.80 -3.28
C CYS A 50 15.24 -12.13 -3.04
N GLU A 51 16.28 -12.46 -3.82
CA GLU A 51 17.08 -13.67 -3.58
C GLU A 51 17.75 -13.64 -2.20
N ARG A 52 18.32 -12.48 -1.80
CA ARG A 52 18.86 -12.30 -0.45
C ARG A 52 17.80 -12.53 0.62
N ILE A 53 16.63 -11.90 0.50
CA ILE A 53 15.50 -12.04 1.44
C ILE A 53 15.04 -13.50 1.55
N MET A 54 14.96 -14.21 0.41
CA MET A 54 14.57 -15.62 0.38
C MET A 54 15.62 -16.55 0.99
N ALA A 55 16.89 -16.15 0.97
CA ALA A 55 17.96 -16.87 1.64
C ALA A 55 17.93 -16.69 3.17
N PHE A 56 17.27 -15.65 3.69
CA PHE A 56 16.99 -15.58 5.13
C PHE A 56 15.94 -16.63 5.49
N ASP A 57 16.27 -17.51 6.43
CA ASP A 57 15.27 -18.37 7.06
C ASP A 57 14.41 -17.55 8.04
N THR A 58 13.56 -16.71 7.48
CA THR A 58 12.73 -15.79 8.24
C THR A 58 11.28 -16.26 8.32
N GLU A 59 10.64 -15.98 9.45
CA GLU A 59 9.20 -16.06 9.65
C GLU A 59 8.52 -14.71 9.34
N ASN A 60 9.26 -13.70 8.87
CA ASN A 60 8.73 -12.38 8.54
C ASN A 60 7.83 -12.45 7.29
N THR A 61 6.52 -12.55 7.53
CA THR A 61 5.47 -12.58 6.51
C THR A 61 5.48 -11.36 5.59
N GLY A 62 5.81 -10.18 6.12
CA GLY A 62 5.90 -8.94 5.34
C GLY A 62 6.95 -9.02 4.25
N CYS A 63 8.12 -9.60 4.55
CA CYS A 63 9.21 -9.76 3.57
C CYS A 63 8.84 -10.77 2.48
N HIS A 64 8.23 -11.90 2.85
CA HIS A 64 7.71 -12.87 1.88
C HIS A 64 6.65 -12.26 0.95
N VAL A 65 5.74 -11.46 1.51
CA VAL A 65 4.72 -10.75 0.71
C VAL A 65 5.37 -9.72 -0.22
N LEU A 66 6.34 -8.94 0.24
CA LEU A 66 7.04 -7.97 -0.61
C LEU A 66 7.79 -8.65 -1.76
N ALA A 67 8.50 -9.75 -1.48
CA ALA A 67 9.22 -10.52 -2.50
C ALA A 67 8.25 -11.15 -3.52
N SER A 68 7.16 -11.75 -3.04
CA SER A 68 6.09 -12.31 -3.89
C SER A 68 5.48 -11.25 -4.79
N ASN A 69 5.19 -10.07 -4.24
CA ASN A 69 4.63 -8.95 -4.96
C ASN A 69 5.57 -8.45 -6.07
N LEU A 70 6.88 -8.38 -5.81
CA LEU A 70 7.85 -8.01 -6.83
C LEU A 70 7.89 -9.05 -7.95
N TYR A 71 8.03 -10.34 -7.61
CA TYR A 71 8.08 -11.39 -8.62
C TYR A 71 6.81 -11.42 -9.48
N ALA A 72 5.64 -11.17 -8.88
CA ALA A 72 4.39 -10.99 -9.62
C ALA A 72 4.46 -9.79 -10.58
N ALA A 73 4.96 -8.64 -10.13
CA ALA A 73 5.08 -7.43 -10.94
C ALA A 73 6.00 -7.61 -12.17
N ILE A 74 7.02 -8.47 -12.09
CA ILE A 74 7.91 -8.80 -13.20
C ILE A 74 7.55 -10.11 -13.92
N GLY A 75 6.38 -10.68 -13.65
CA GLY A 75 5.86 -11.87 -14.34
C GLY A 75 6.54 -13.20 -13.98
N LYS A 76 7.35 -13.26 -12.92
CA LYS A 76 8.04 -14.48 -12.44
C LYS A 76 7.13 -15.33 -11.55
N TRP A 77 6.05 -15.86 -12.13
CA TRP A 77 5.03 -16.65 -11.43
C TRP A 77 5.57 -17.92 -10.75
N ASP A 78 6.62 -18.54 -11.30
CA ASP A 78 7.29 -19.68 -10.67
C ASP A 78 7.87 -19.30 -9.29
N MET A 79 8.42 -18.10 -9.16
CA MET A 79 8.98 -17.59 -7.91
C MET A 79 7.88 -17.23 -6.91
N VAL A 80 6.76 -16.65 -7.39
CA VAL A 80 5.55 -16.44 -6.59
C VAL A 80 5.05 -17.78 -6.00
N GLY A 81 5.03 -18.82 -6.82
CA GLY A 81 4.67 -20.17 -6.41
C GLY A 81 5.61 -20.75 -5.34
N LYS A 82 6.93 -20.56 -5.49
CA LYS A 82 7.93 -20.98 -4.48
C LYS A 82 7.71 -20.27 -3.14
N ILE A 83 7.44 -18.96 -3.16
CA ILE A 83 7.18 -18.20 -1.94
C ILE A 83 5.89 -18.68 -1.27
N ARG A 84 4.82 -18.90 -2.03
CA ARG A 84 3.56 -19.44 -1.49
C ARG A 84 3.77 -20.78 -0.79
N LYS A 85 4.51 -21.71 -1.42
CA LYS A 85 4.87 -23.00 -0.79
C LYS A 85 5.69 -22.82 0.50
N SER A 86 6.60 -21.85 0.54
CA SER A 86 7.39 -21.54 1.74
C SER A 86 6.51 -21.02 2.89
N ILE A 87 5.59 -20.10 2.59
CA ILE A 87 4.60 -19.57 3.54
C ILE A 87 3.74 -20.71 4.11
N GLU A 88 3.23 -21.60 3.26
CA GLU A 88 2.41 -22.76 3.65
C GLU A 88 3.18 -23.74 4.52
N ALA A 89 4.41 -24.12 4.13
CA ALA A 89 5.26 -25.04 4.87
C ALA A 89 5.58 -24.52 6.29
N LYS A 90 5.80 -23.20 6.40
CA LYS A 90 6.06 -22.51 7.68
C LYS A 90 4.78 -22.15 8.46
N LYS A 91 3.59 -22.47 7.93
CA LYS A 91 2.27 -22.12 8.50
C LYS A 91 2.14 -20.61 8.81
N LEU A 92 2.81 -19.78 8.02
CA LEU A 92 2.79 -18.34 8.21
C LEU A 92 1.42 -17.79 7.79
N LYS A 93 0.82 -16.98 8.66
CA LYS A 93 -0.45 -16.30 8.37
C LYS A 93 -0.18 -14.84 8.04
N LYS A 94 -0.80 -14.35 6.96
CA LYS A 94 -0.82 -12.94 6.63
C LYS A 94 -2.02 -12.29 7.31
N ASP A 95 -1.80 -11.17 7.98
CA ASP A 95 -2.90 -10.34 8.47
C ASP A 95 -3.65 -9.72 7.28
N PRO A 96 -5.00 -9.81 7.25
CA PRO A 96 -5.78 -9.14 6.22
C PRO A 96 -5.59 -7.63 6.30
N GLY A 97 -5.66 -6.95 5.16
CA GLY A 97 -5.59 -5.50 5.13
C GLY A 97 -6.92 -4.89 5.56
N PHE A 98 -6.88 -4.00 6.54
CA PHE A 98 -8.05 -3.24 6.97
C PHE A 98 -7.67 -1.79 7.30
N SER A 99 -8.67 -0.93 7.21
CA SER A 99 -8.59 0.48 7.59
C SER A 99 -9.71 0.80 8.57
N TRP A 100 -9.48 1.75 9.47
CA TRP A 100 -10.51 2.18 10.41
C TRP A 100 -10.50 3.68 10.63
N ILE A 101 -11.66 4.19 11.04
CA ILE A 101 -11.92 5.59 11.34
C ILE A 101 -12.78 5.68 12.61
N GLU A 102 -12.52 6.70 13.42
CA GLU A 102 -13.37 7.04 14.55
C GLU A 102 -14.31 8.20 14.18
N VAL A 103 -15.61 7.99 14.36
CA VAL A 103 -16.64 9.01 14.15
C VAL A 103 -17.60 8.97 15.33
N LYS A 104 -17.82 10.14 15.97
CA LYS A 104 -18.73 10.28 17.12
C LYS A 104 -18.46 9.24 18.23
N ASN A 105 -17.19 9.06 18.59
CA ASN A 105 -16.69 8.10 19.59
C ASN A 105 -17.00 6.62 19.28
N LYS A 106 -17.23 6.28 18.01
CA LYS A 106 -17.38 4.90 17.55
C LYS A 106 -16.35 4.60 16.46
N VAL A 107 -15.69 3.45 16.60
CA VAL A 107 -14.73 2.95 15.61
C VAL A 107 -15.47 2.15 14.54
N TYR A 108 -15.16 2.43 13.28
CA TYR A 108 -15.67 1.74 12.11
C TYR A 108 -14.50 1.13 11.35
N VAL A 109 -14.58 -0.18 11.07
CA VAL A 109 -13.51 -0.97 10.45
C VAL A 109 -13.95 -1.43 9.06
N PHE A 110 -13.04 -1.36 8.09
CA PHE A 110 -13.25 -1.72 6.70
C PHE A 110 -12.16 -2.70 6.27
N GLY A 111 -12.51 -3.90 5.83
CA GLY A 111 -11.55 -4.94 5.46
C GLY A 111 -12.21 -6.12 4.75
N THR A 112 -11.39 -7.04 4.24
CA THR A 112 -11.90 -8.26 3.59
C THR A 112 -12.52 -9.20 4.62
N GLY A 113 -13.85 -9.41 4.53
CA GLY A 113 -14.58 -10.37 5.37
C GLY A 113 -15.21 -9.80 6.66
N GLU A 114 -15.17 -8.50 6.90
CA GLU A 114 -15.70 -7.87 8.12
C GLU A 114 -17.00 -7.06 7.87
N GLN A 115 -17.71 -6.83 8.99
CA GLN A 115 -19.11 -6.39 9.10
C GLN A 115 -19.58 -5.40 8.04
N LEU A 116 -20.71 -5.74 7.42
CA LEU A 116 -21.56 -4.80 6.70
C LEU A 116 -21.87 -3.62 7.63
N VAL A 117 -21.25 -2.48 7.37
CA VAL A 117 -21.73 -1.21 7.90
C VAL A 117 -23.17 -1.08 7.41
N GLU A 118 -24.11 -0.72 8.29
CA GLU A 118 -25.53 -0.53 7.91
C GLU A 118 -25.68 0.42 6.70
N GLN A 119 -24.71 1.31 6.48
CA GLN A 119 -24.60 2.26 5.36
C GLN A 119 -23.72 1.77 4.20
N SER A 120 -23.50 0.46 4.05
CA SER A 120 -22.58 -0.07 3.02
C SER A 120 -22.97 0.37 1.61
N GLU A 121 -24.26 0.33 1.28
CA GLU A 121 -24.77 0.75 -0.03
C GLU A 121 -24.49 2.23 -0.33
N GLU A 122 -24.72 3.12 0.64
CA GLU A 122 -24.46 4.55 0.51
C GLU A 122 -22.97 4.84 0.36
N VAL A 123 -22.11 4.10 1.08
CA VAL A 123 -20.65 4.23 0.96
C VAL A 123 -20.21 3.84 -0.45
N TYR A 124 -20.69 2.73 -1.00
CA TYR A 124 -20.35 2.29 -2.36
C TYR A 124 -20.84 3.29 -3.42
N LYS A 125 -22.10 3.73 -3.34
CA LYS A 125 -22.65 4.76 -4.25
C LYS A 125 -21.85 6.06 -4.20
N PHE A 126 -21.46 6.49 -3.00
CA PHE A 126 -20.65 7.70 -2.84
C PHE A 126 -19.23 7.52 -3.39
N LEU A 127 -18.64 6.32 -3.25
CA LEU A 127 -17.36 6.00 -3.88
C LEU A 127 -17.42 6.06 -5.41
N GLU A 128 -18.52 5.61 -6.03
CA GLU A 128 -18.71 5.74 -7.48
C GLU A 128 -18.72 7.20 -7.91
N VAL A 129 -19.43 8.05 -7.17
CA VAL A 129 -19.44 9.51 -7.39
C VAL A 129 -18.04 10.09 -7.25
N LEU A 130 -17.33 9.79 -6.16
CA LEU A 130 -15.95 10.25 -5.96
C LEU A 130 -15.03 9.77 -7.10
N THR A 131 -15.18 8.53 -7.55
CA THR A 131 -14.38 7.99 -8.65
C THR A 131 -14.66 8.71 -9.96
N GLY A 132 -15.91 9.05 -10.25
CA GLY A 132 -16.27 9.89 -11.39
C GLY A 132 -15.66 11.30 -11.31
N LEU A 133 -15.64 11.91 -10.13
CA LEU A 133 -15.01 13.22 -9.91
C LEU A 133 -13.47 13.15 -10.06
N MET A 134 -12.84 12.13 -9.47
CA MET A 134 -11.41 11.89 -9.63
C MET A 134 -11.04 11.73 -11.11
N ALA A 135 -11.81 10.94 -11.87
CA ALA A 135 -11.57 10.75 -13.30
C ALA A 135 -11.66 12.05 -14.10
N LYS A 136 -12.60 12.94 -13.77
CA LYS A 136 -12.71 14.29 -14.39
C LYS A 136 -11.50 15.19 -14.08
N GLU A 137 -10.91 15.02 -12.91
CA GLU A 137 -9.68 15.73 -12.50
C GLU A 137 -8.40 15.11 -13.09
N GLY A 138 -8.50 13.96 -13.78
CA GLY A 138 -7.37 13.30 -14.44
C GLY A 138 -6.80 12.09 -13.70
N TYR A 139 -7.45 11.59 -12.66
CA TYR A 139 -7.05 10.35 -12.00
C TYR A 139 -7.22 9.15 -12.95
N VAL A 140 -6.15 8.37 -13.08
CA VAL A 140 -6.14 7.10 -13.80
C VAL A 140 -5.74 6.00 -12.81
N PRO A 141 -6.56 4.95 -12.63
CA PRO A 141 -6.20 3.83 -11.77
C PRO A 141 -4.91 3.14 -12.22
N ASP A 142 -3.95 3.02 -11.30
CA ASP A 142 -2.71 2.29 -11.57
C ASP A 142 -2.88 0.80 -11.25
N ARG A 143 -3.15 0.03 -12.30
CA ARG A 143 -3.42 -1.40 -12.23
C ARG A 143 -2.19 -2.23 -11.85
N LYS A 144 -0.97 -1.66 -11.91
CA LYS A 144 0.25 -2.35 -11.44
C LYS A 144 0.19 -2.69 -9.95
N PHE A 145 -0.68 -2.01 -9.19
CA PHE A 145 -0.88 -2.30 -7.78
C PHE A 145 -1.86 -3.45 -7.50
N VAL A 146 -2.46 -4.04 -8.54
CA VAL A 146 -3.20 -5.31 -8.43
C VAL A 146 -2.32 -6.42 -8.97
N LEU A 147 -1.83 -7.25 -8.06
CA LEU A 147 -0.83 -8.29 -8.34
C LEU A 147 -1.47 -9.67 -8.53
N GLN A 148 -2.80 -9.74 -8.42
CA GLN A 148 -3.59 -10.91 -8.76
C GLN A 148 -3.72 -11.01 -10.28
N ASP A 149 -3.55 -12.23 -10.79
CA ASP A 149 -3.82 -12.58 -12.18
C ASP A 149 -5.33 -12.75 -12.38
N VAL A 150 -6.00 -11.61 -12.59
CA VAL A 150 -7.45 -11.49 -12.83
C VAL A 150 -7.70 -10.56 -14.01
N GLU A 151 -8.94 -10.54 -14.51
CA GLU A 151 -9.32 -9.70 -15.65
C GLU A 151 -9.16 -8.20 -15.34
N GLU A 152 -8.98 -7.39 -16.38
CA GLU A 152 -8.67 -5.96 -16.23
C GLU A 152 -9.78 -5.16 -15.52
N ASP A 153 -11.04 -5.55 -15.71
CA ASP A 153 -12.18 -4.96 -15.02
C ASP A 153 -12.22 -5.35 -13.54
N ASP A 154 -11.84 -6.58 -13.21
CA ASP A 154 -11.69 -7.04 -11.83
C ASP A 154 -10.58 -6.27 -11.11
N LYS A 155 -9.43 -6.03 -11.76
CA LYS A 155 -8.35 -5.21 -11.18
C LYS A 155 -8.84 -3.81 -10.81
N LYS A 156 -9.61 -3.18 -11.70
CA LYS A 156 -10.18 -1.86 -11.45
C LYS A 156 -11.13 -1.89 -10.24
N HIS A 157 -11.99 -2.91 -10.16
CA HIS A 157 -12.90 -3.09 -9.03
C HIS A 157 -12.16 -3.36 -7.70
N MET A 158 -11.07 -4.12 -7.73
CA MET A 158 -10.24 -4.36 -6.54
C MET A 158 -9.64 -3.08 -5.98
N LEU A 159 -9.06 -2.22 -6.83
CA LEU A 159 -8.54 -0.91 -6.40
C LEU A 159 -9.63 -0.01 -5.82
N PHE A 160 -10.80 -0.03 -6.44
CA PHE A 160 -11.96 0.75 -6.02
C PHE A 160 -12.43 0.37 -4.61
N THR A 161 -12.33 -0.91 -4.26
CA THR A 161 -12.82 -1.48 -2.99
C THR A 161 -11.76 -1.56 -1.89
N HIS A 162 -10.58 -0.95 -2.07
CA HIS A 162 -9.58 -0.87 -1.01
C HIS A 162 -10.12 -0.17 0.25
N SER A 163 -9.75 -0.71 1.41
CA SER A 163 -10.31 -0.31 2.70
C SER A 163 -10.09 1.17 3.05
N GLU A 164 -8.99 1.78 2.60
CA GLU A 164 -8.77 3.22 2.79
C GLU A 164 -9.87 4.06 2.15
N ARG A 165 -10.28 3.68 0.94
CA ARG A 165 -11.29 4.44 0.18
C ARG A 165 -12.65 4.33 0.84
N LEU A 166 -13.01 3.12 1.28
CA LEU A 166 -14.24 2.88 2.05
C LEU A 166 -14.27 3.71 3.33
N ALA A 167 -13.17 3.74 4.09
CA ALA A 167 -13.06 4.53 5.31
C ALA A 167 -13.18 6.05 5.04
N ILE A 168 -12.59 6.54 3.95
CA ILE A 168 -12.71 7.96 3.54
C ILE A 168 -14.16 8.27 3.16
N ALA A 169 -14.77 7.46 2.29
CA ALA A 169 -16.14 7.69 1.86
C ALA A 169 -17.12 7.68 3.04
N PHE A 170 -16.98 6.72 3.95
CA PHE A 170 -17.76 6.69 5.18
C PHE A 170 -17.52 7.95 6.04
N GLY A 171 -16.26 8.34 6.22
CA GLY A 171 -15.89 9.54 6.97
C GLY A 171 -16.50 10.81 6.37
N LEU A 172 -16.47 10.97 5.06
CA LEU A 172 -17.05 12.11 4.34
C LEU A 172 -18.57 12.18 4.49
N LEU A 173 -19.27 11.03 4.45
CA LEU A 173 -20.71 10.96 4.64
C LEU A 173 -21.15 11.27 6.08
N ASN A 174 -20.32 10.93 7.07
CA ASN A 174 -20.72 10.95 8.48
C ASN A 174 -20.15 12.13 9.29
N THR A 175 -19.46 13.07 8.64
CA THR A 175 -18.86 14.24 9.29
C THR A 175 -19.16 15.52 8.50
N LYS A 176 -19.07 16.68 9.16
CA LYS A 176 -19.36 17.97 8.53
C LYS A 176 -18.29 18.31 7.48
N PRO A 177 -18.65 19.01 6.37
CA PRO A 177 -17.68 19.56 5.43
C PRO A 177 -16.56 20.32 6.15
N GLY A 178 -15.32 20.18 5.68
CA GLY A 178 -14.13 20.82 6.25
C GLY A 178 -13.58 20.23 7.57
N THR A 179 -14.29 19.31 8.23
CA THR A 179 -13.74 18.60 9.41
C THR A 179 -12.52 17.78 8.98
N PRO A 180 -11.39 17.63 9.68
CA PRO A 180 -10.36 16.69 9.23
C PRO A 180 -10.84 15.23 9.26
N LEU A 181 -10.24 14.33 8.46
CA LEU A 181 -10.41 12.87 8.62
C LEU A 181 -9.14 12.25 9.17
N LEU A 182 -9.29 11.36 10.15
CA LEU A 182 -8.19 10.54 10.66
C LEU A 182 -8.49 9.07 10.37
N ILE A 183 -7.66 8.46 9.53
CA ILE A 183 -7.79 7.07 9.13
C ILE A 183 -6.53 6.33 9.51
N MET A 184 -6.72 5.11 9.97
CA MET A 184 -5.64 4.23 10.36
C MET A 184 -5.68 3.00 9.47
N LYS A 185 -4.52 2.48 9.08
CA LYS A 185 -4.37 1.27 8.28
C LYS A 185 -3.30 0.38 8.89
N ASN A 186 -3.57 -0.93 8.93
CA ASN A 186 -2.64 -1.91 9.48
C ASN A 186 -1.49 -2.28 8.51
N LEU A 187 -1.70 -2.11 7.20
CA LEU A 187 -0.71 -2.33 6.15
C LEU A 187 -0.22 -1.00 5.55
N ARG A 188 0.91 -1.04 4.83
CA ARG A 188 1.39 0.10 4.03
C ARG A 188 0.34 0.54 3.02
N ALA A 189 0.23 1.85 2.78
CA ALA A 189 -0.66 2.38 1.76
C ALA A 189 -0.32 1.82 0.37
N CYS A 190 -1.35 1.50 -0.42
CA CYS A 190 -1.19 1.19 -1.84
C CYS A 190 -0.84 2.49 -2.61
N GLY A 191 -0.02 2.43 -3.65
CA GLY A 191 0.34 3.62 -4.42
C GLY A 191 -0.81 4.22 -5.24
N ASP A 192 -1.68 3.36 -5.76
CA ASP A 192 -2.92 3.81 -6.38
C ASP A 192 -3.86 4.46 -5.35
N CYS A 193 -4.00 3.90 -4.14
CA CYS A 193 -4.74 4.56 -3.06
C CYS A 193 -4.11 5.90 -2.69
N HIS A 194 -2.79 5.95 -2.52
CA HIS A 194 -2.07 7.18 -2.19
C HIS A 194 -2.36 8.28 -3.22
N THR A 195 -2.34 7.94 -4.51
CA THR A 195 -2.71 8.84 -5.61
C THR A 195 -4.19 9.24 -5.53
N ALA A 196 -5.10 8.29 -5.37
CA ALA A 196 -6.53 8.59 -5.27
C ALA A 196 -6.85 9.51 -4.09
N ILE A 197 -6.23 9.32 -2.93
CA ILE A 197 -6.46 10.14 -1.74
C ILE A 197 -6.00 11.59 -1.96
N LYS A 198 -4.91 11.81 -2.72
CA LYS A 198 -4.54 13.16 -3.18
C LYS A 198 -5.70 13.81 -3.94
N TYR A 199 -6.23 13.15 -4.97
CA TYR A 199 -7.38 13.66 -5.73
C TYR A 199 -8.58 13.92 -4.83
N ILE A 200 -8.92 12.99 -3.93
CA ILE A 200 -10.03 13.16 -2.99
C ILE A 200 -9.81 14.40 -2.12
N SER A 201 -8.62 14.58 -1.53
CA SER A 201 -8.31 15.73 -0.67
C SER A 201 -8.52 17.08 -1.39
N LYS A 202 -8.18 17.14 -2.69
CA LYS A 202 -8.40 18.30 -3.55
C LYS A 202 -9.89 18.52 -3.85
N ILE A 203 -10.60 17.47 -4.27
CA ILE A 203 -12.02 17.53 -4.66
C ILE A 203 -12.90 17.95 -3.48
N VAL A 204 -12.67 17.38 -2.30
CA VAL A 204 -13.49 17.65 -1.11
C VAL A 204 -12.98 18.83 -0.28
N ALA A 205 -11.86 19.46 -0.69
CA ALA A 205 -11.20 20.56 0.00
C ALA A 205 -11.02 20.29 1.51
N ARG A 206 -10.40 19.14 1.84
CA ARG A 206 -10.38 18.60 3.20
C ARG A 206 -9.06 17.91 3.49
N GLU A 207 -8.55 18.14 4.70
CA GLU A 207 -7.38 17.42 5.21
C GLU A 207 -7.74 15.98 5.57
N ILE A 208 -6.97 15.03 5.05
CA ILE A 208 -7.10 13.60 5.32
C ILE A 208 -5.76 13.12 5.87
N LEU A 209 -5.73 12.75 7.14
CA LEU A 209 -4.56 12.17 7.80
C LEU A 209 -4.71 10.64 7.78
N ILE A 210 -3.77 9.95 7.15
CA ILE A 210 -3.71 8.49 7.17
C ILE A 210 -2.44 8.03 7.86
N ARG A 211 -2.57 7.18 8.88
CA ARG A 211 -1.46 6.43 9.45
C ARG A 211 -1.47 5.03 8.88
N ASP A 212 -0.44 4.66 8.12
CA ASP A 212 -0.25 3.29 7.66
C ASP A 212 0.77 2.53 8.54
N SER A 213 1.18 1.32 8.14
CA SER A 213 2.16 0.54 8.91
C SER A 213 3.52 1.23 9.09
N ASN A 214 3.84 2.20 8.24
CA ASN A 214 5.18 2.77 8.12
C ASN A 214 5.25 4.21 8.62
N ARG A 215 4.23 5.04 8.36
CA ARG A 215 4.25 6.49 8.63
C ARG A 215 2.87 7.14 8.63
N PHE A 216 2.89 8.44 8.87
CA PHE A 216 1.75 9.33 8.67
C PHE A 216 1.84 10.00 7.30
N HIS A 217 0.68 10.12 6.66
CA HIS A 217 0.44 10.80 5.39
C HIS A 217 -0.61 11.87 5.62
N LEU A 218 -0.21 13.14 5.51
CA LEU A 218 -1.17 14.24 5.50
C LEU A 218 -1.47 14.59 4.04
N PHE A 219 -2.70 14.31 3.61
CA PHE A 219 -3.19 14.67 2.30
C PHE A 219 -3.96 15.99 2.37
N LYS A 220 -3.56 16.94 1.53
CA LYS A 220 -4.14 18.28 1.46
C LYS A 220 -3.93 18.87 0.08
N ASP A 221 -4.99 19.45 -0.49
CA ASP A 221 -4.96 20.18 -1.77
C ASP A 221 -4.32 19.41 -2.95
N GLY A 222 -4.43 18.07 -2.95
CA GLY A 222 -3.82 17.24 -4.00
C GLY A 222 -2.39 16.77 -3.72
N PHE A 223 -1.84 17.11 -2.57
CA PHE A 223 -0.49 16.75 -2.16
C PHE A 223 -0.48 15.83 -0.95
N CYS A 224 0.61 15.09 -0.78
CA CYS A 224 0.85 14.30 0.42
C CYS A 224 2.17 14.74 1.06
N SER A 225 2.20 14.83 2.40
CA SER A 225 3.39 15.18 3.17
C SER A 225 4.58 14.21 3.00
N CYS A 226 4.36 13.00 2.47
CA CYS A 226 5.43 12.02 2.26
C CYS A 226 6.27 12.26 0.98
N GLY A 227 5.89 13.22 0.13
CA GLY A 227 6.60 13.52 -1.12
C GLY A 227 6.66 12.35 -2.08
N ASP A 228 5.61 11.52 -2.12
CA ASP A 228 5.53 10.30 -2.95
C ASP A 228 6.43 9.14 -2.53
N PHE A 229 6.94 9.17 -1.30
CA PHE A 229 7.59 8.03 -0.65
C PHE A 229 6.63 7.37 0.35
N TRP A 230 5.60 6.68 -0.16
CA TRP A 230 4.63 5.92 0.65
C TRP A 230 5.02 4.48 0.87
#